data_AF-A0AA36IP52-F1
#
_entry.id   AF-A0AA36IP52-F1
#
_cell.length_a   1.000
_cell.length_b   1.000
_cell.length_c   1.000
_cell.angle_alpha   90.00
_cell.angle_beta   90.00
_cell.angle_gamma   90.00
#
_symmetry.space_group_name_H-M   'P 1'
#
loop_
_entity.id
_entity.type
_entity.pdbx_description
1 polymer ?
#
loop_
_entity_poly.entity_id
_entity_poly.type
_entity_poly.pdbx_seq_one_letter_code
_entity_poly.pdbx_strand_id
1 'polypeptide(L)'
;MGLLGGLGARRRRGWGSLCLVDIEAPGGNDVERLFDKELQNIVAPLPATDARDFPLAAFGRGSSVHIWTEGFKHWTDAMESLGHGYQLYRSWGSAHSGYRFSGIESRKNFLGDHDWFRSGGLSPGKRPNLQTPKRANLGLPLSFGKKTIDAAAPFARRASPIMFHIAKVSGKFHPVATHLDNAWLPEADERAGRPPPLLVTDSQEMPFQPDPTVVENYFNGWQRTKPTERYSYFDGYEIDLSVRGDAR
;
A
#
# COMPACT_ATOMS: atom_id res chain seq x y z
N MET A 1 4.55 -7.45 15.70
CA MET A 1 5.24 -7.61 14.40
C MET A 1 4.87 -8.88 13.64
N GLY A 2 4.69 -10.04 14.30
CA GLY A 2 4.39 -11.31 13.63
C GLY A 2 2.99 -11.47 13.00
N LEU A 3 2.13 -10.46 13.08
CA LEU A 3 0.77 -10.49 12.53
C LEU A 3 0.54 -9.48 11.39
N LEU A 4 1.24 -8.34 11.43
CA LEU A 4 1.01 -7.21 10.53
C LEU A 4 2.32 -6.66 9.94
N GLY A 5 3.43 -7.41 10.05
CA GLY A 5 4.70 -6.87 9.58
C GLY A 5 5.86 -7.85 9.42
N GLY A 6 7.05 -7.27 9.32
CA GLY A 6 8.23 -8.00 8.91
C GLY A 6 9.52 -7.19 9.06
N LEU A 7 10.65 -7.87 8.90
CA LEU A 7 11.99 -7.32 9.06
C LEU A 7 12.77 -7.26 7.75
N GLY A 8 13.75 -6.37 7.69
CA GLY A 8 14.65 -6.24 6.55
C GLY A 8 14.14 -5.32 5.42
N ALA A 9 14.76 -5.49 4.25
CA ALA A 9 14.49 -4.70 3.06
C ALA A 9 13.15 -5.10 2.41
N ARG A 10 12.46 -4.12 1.81
CA ARG A 10 11.15 -4.32 1.14
C ARG A 10 10.04 -4.88 2.03
N ARG A 11 10.14 -4.73 3.35
CA ARG A 11 9.10 -5.16 4.31
C ARG A 11 7.69 -4.65 4.05
N ARG A 12 7.54 -3.43 3.52
CA ARG A 12 6.22 -2.89 3.12
C ARG A 12 5.65 -3.55 1.86
N ARG A 13 6.42 -4.43 1.20
CA ARG A 13 6.04 -5.20 0.02
C ARG A 13 5.97 -6.70 0.30
N GLY A 14 5.79 -7.11 1.57
CA GLY A 14 5.57 -8.51 1.97
C GLY A 14 6.84 -9.30 2.28
N TRP A 15 8.01 -8.84 1.82
CA TRP A 15 9.29 -9.50 2.09
C TRP A 15 9.67 -9.43 3.57
N GLY A 16 10.22 -10.51 4.12
CA GLY A 16 10.62 -10.56 5.52
C GLY A 16 9.45 -10.61 6.50
N SER A 17 8.25 -10.99 6.02
CA SER A 17 7.12 -11.34 6.87
C SER A 17 7.53 -12.40 7.90
N LEU A 18 7.17 -12.18 9.16
CA LEU A 18 7.45 -13.11 10.24
C LEU A 18 6.14 -13.78 10.65
N CYS A 19 6.13 -15.10 10.74
CA CYS A 19 5.00 -15.84 11.30
C CYS A 19 5.36 -16.33 12.69
N LEU A 20 4.44 -16.19 13.65
CA LEU A 20 4.56 -16.85 14.94
C LEU A 20 4.37 -18.36 14.70
N VAL A 21 5.35 -19.17 15.13
CA VAL A 21 5.31 -20.63 14.95
C VAL A 21 4.97 -21.32 16.27
N ASP A 22 5.45 -20.75 17.36
CA ASP A 22 5.20 -21.23 18.72
C ASP A 22 5.33 -20.04 19.68
N ILE A 23 4.60 -20.08 20.78
CA ILE A 23 4.69 -19.11 21.86
C ILE A 23 4.45 -19.83 23.19
N GLU A 24 5.38 -19.69 24.12
CA GLU A 24 5.15 -20.12 25.50
C GLU A 24 4.54 -18.95 26.27
N ALA A 25 3.23 -19.03 26.51
CA ALA A 25 2.50 -18.01 27.25
C ALA A 25 1.67 -18.64 28.39
N PRO A 26 1.54 -17.97 29.54
CA PRO A 26 0.59 -18.36 30.58
C PRO A 26 -0.84 -18.30 30.01
N GLY A 27 -1.42 -19.45 29.66
CA GLY A 27 -2.72 -19.53 28.98
C GLY A 27 -2.76 -20.49 27.77
N GLY A 28 -1.62 -21.04 27.35
CA GLY A 28 -1.51 -22.06 26.30
C GLY A 28 -0.95 -21.54 24.97
N ASN A 29 -0.60 -22.47 24.07
CA ASN A 29 0.15 -22.22 22.83
C ASN A 29 -0.74 -22.23 21.57
N ASP A 30 -2.01 -21.80 21.66
CA ASP A 30 -2.92 -21.83 20.52
C ASP A 30 -2.73 -20.62 19.60
N VAL A 31 -1.65 -20.65 18.81
CA VAL A 31 -1.29 -19.62 17.81
C VAL A 31 -2.40 -19.41 16.76
N GLU A 32 -3.23 -20.41 16.49
CA GLU A 32 -4.26 -20.36 15.45
C GLU A 32 -5.50 -19.58 15.91
N ARG A 33 -6.01 -19.86 17.11
CA ARG A 33 -7.12 -19.10 17.71
C ARG A 33 -6.77 -17.64 17.97
N LEU A 34 -5.48 -17.34 18.03
CA LEU A 34 -4.96 -16.01 18.25
C LEU A 34 -5.02 -15.14 16.99
N PHE A 35 -5.08 -15.64 15.75
CA PHE A 35 -4.91 -14.74 14.60
C PHE A 35 -6.00 -13.66 14.48
N ASP A 36 -7.27 -14.05 14.27
CA ASP A 36 -8.36 -13.07 14.10
C ASP A 36 -8.68 -12.35 15.42
N LYS A 37 -8.69 -13.10 16.54
CA LYS A 37 -9.00 -12.55 17.86
C LYS A 37 -7.90 -11.62 18.36
N GLU A 38 -6.62 -11.94 18.17
CA GLU A 38 -5.52 -11.04 18.53
C GLU A 38 -5.40 -9.88 17.55
N LEU A 39 -5.75 -10.05 16.27
CA LEU A 39 -5.82 -8.89 15.39
C LEU A 39 -6.84 -7.88 15.93
N GLN A 40 -8.01 -8.35 16.32
CA GLN A 40 -9.02 -7.53 16.99
C GLN A 40 -8.50 -6.99 18.33
N ASN A 41 -7.83 -7.79 19.17
CA ASN A 41 -7.31 -7.33 20.48
C ASN A 41 -6.14 -6.34 20.38
N ILE A 42 -5.31 -6.43 19.34
CA ILE A 42 -4.21 -5.50 19.08
C ILE A 42 -4.75 -4.18 18.56
N VAL A 43 -5.86 -4.24 17.83
CA VAL A 43 -6.48 -3.09 17.17
C VAL A 43 -7.51 -2.38 18.07
N ALA A 44 -8.29 -3.11 18.87
CA ALA A 44 -9.32 -2.56 19.74
C ALA A 44 -8.84 -1.47 20.71
N PRO A 45 -7.62 -1.53 21.30
CA PRO A 45 -7.11 -0.49 22.19
C PRO A 45 -6.42 0.66 21.45
N LEU A 46 -6.47 0.72 20.10
CA LEU A 46 -5.83 1.80 19.36
C LEU A 46 -6.41 3.16 19.78
N PRO A 47 -5.54 4.19 19.89
CA PRO A 47 -5.96 5.50 20.35
C PRO A 47 -7.05 6.08 19.44
N ALA A 48 -7.98 6.83 20.02
CA ALA A 48 -9.02 7.56 19.27
C ALA A 48 -8.46 8.66 18.34
N THR A 49 -7.14 8.89 18.39
CA THR A 49 -6.39 9.85 17.58
C THR A 49 -6.49 9.49 16.09
N ASP A 50 -6.66 10.50 15.26
CA ASP A 50 -6.72 10.33 13.82
C ASP A 50 -5.37 9.85 13.30
N ALA A 51 -5.34 8.88 12.38
CA ALA A 51 -4.09 8.41 11.79
C ALA A 51 -3.33 9.60 11.16
N ARG A 52 -4.06 10.57 10.61
CA ARG A 52 -3.54 11.79 9.97
C ARG A 52 -2.88 12.76 10.95
N ASP A 53 -3.10 12.60 12.25
CA ASP A 53 -2.41 13.40 13.27
C ASP A 53 -1.00 12.84 13.52
N PHE A 54 -0.71 11.61 13.12
CA PHE A 54 0.62 11.04 13.28
C PHE A 54 1.55 11.46 12.16
N PRO A 55 2.74 12.01 12.50
CA PRO A 55 3.74 12.36 11.51
C PRO A 55 4.33 11.12 10.84
N LEU A 56 4.45 10.02 11.58
CA LEU A 56 5.05 8.79 11.10
C LEU A 56 4.00 7.70 10.88
N ALA A 57 4.41 6.65 10.16
CA ALA A 57 3.56 5.48 9.93
C ALA A 57 3.17 4.84 11.28
N ALA A 58 1.90 4.98 11.65
CA ALA A 58 1.36 4.53 12.92
C ALA A 58 -0.11 4.14 12.76
N PHE A 59 -0.57 3.20 13.57
CA PHE A 59 -1.99 2.91 13.65
C PHE A 59 -2.73 4.05 14.35
N GLY A 60 -3.83 4.47 13.75
CA GLY A 60 -4.77 5.45 14.30
C GLY A 60 -6.13 5.30 13.60
N ARG A 61 -7.11 6.11 13.98
CA ARG A 61 -8.42 6.12 13.32
C ARG A 61 -8.26 6.38 11.82
N GLY A 62 -8.88 5.55 10.97
CA GLY A 62 -8.73 5.59 9.51
C GLY A 62 -7.67 4.65 8.95
N SER A 63 -6.84 4.03 9.80
CA SER A 63 -6.07 2.85 9.40
C SER A 63 -7.02 1.65 9.22
N SER A 64 -6.66 0.70 8.36
CA SER A 64 -7.43 -0.52 8.11
C SER A 64 -6.53 -1.74 7.90
N VAL A 65 -7.04 -2.94 8.17
CA VAL A 65 -6.37 -4.19 7.81
C VAL A 65 -7.28 -4.99 6.91
N HIS A 66 -6.76 -5.35 5.73
CA HIS A 66 -7.45 -6.21 4.78
C HIS A 66 -6.77 -7.57 4.74
N ILE A 67 -7.55 -8.65 4.75
CA ILE A 67 -7.08 -10.03 4.79
C ILE A 67 -7.74 -10.83 3.68
N TRP A 68 -6.95 -11.56 2.91
CA TRP A 68 -7.49 -12.51 1.94
C TRP A 68 -8.21 -13.67 2.61
N THR A 69 -9.48 -13.84 2.22
CA THR A 69 -10.37 -14.87 2.77
C THR A 69 -9.84 -16.26 2.48
N GLU A 70 -9.37 -16.49 1.25
CA GLU A 70 -8.77 -17.75 0.86
C GLU A 70 -7.25 -17.74 1.07
N GLY A 71 -6.78 -18.72 1.84
CA GLY A 71 -5.37 -18.94 2.09
C GLY A 71 -4.72 -19.85 1.05
N PHE A 72 -3.46 -19.60 0.76
CA PHE A 72 -2.64 -20.33 -0.20
C PHE A 72 -1.89 -21.47 0.47
N LYS A 73 -1.59 -22.53 -0.27
CA LYS A 73 -0.77 -23.65 0.24
C LYS A 73 0.70 -23.26 0.41
N HIS A 74 1.23 -22.45 -0.50
CA HIS A 74 2.61 -22.00 -0.48
C HIS A 74 2.67 -20.47 -0.34
N TRP A 75 3.60 -19.99 0.48
CA TRP A 75 3.78 -18.55 0.70
C TRP A 75 4.19 -17.80 -0.58
N THR A 76 4.86 -18.48 -1.51
CA THR A 76 5.26 -17.93 -2.81
C THR A 76 4.05 -17.54 -3.63
N ASP A 77 3.01 -18.37 -3.62
CA ASP A 77 1.78 -18.15 -4.39
C ASP A 77 0.99 -16.98 -3.80
N ALA A 78 0.96 -16.89 -2.46
CA ALA A 78 0.38 -15.76 -1.73
C ALA A 78 1.10 -14.44 -2.08
N MET A 79 2.44 -14.45 -2.10
CA MET A 79 3.25 -13.27 -2.42
C MET A 79 3.15 -12.88 -3.89
N GLU A 80 3.18 -13.85 -4.82
CA GLU A 80 3.00 -13.62 -6.25
C GLU A 80 1.64 -13.00 -6.53
N SER A 81 0.58 -13.57 -5.96
CA SER A 81 -0.79 -13.08 -6.16
C SER A 81 -0.96 -11.66 -5.60
N LEU A 82 -0.45 -11.36 -4.40
CA LEU A 82 -0.48 -10.02 -3.83
C LEU A 82 0.32 -9.00 -4.67
N GLY A 83 1.52 -9.39 -5.08
CA GLY A 83 2.40 -8.57 -5.91
C GLY A 83 1.81 -8.29 -7.29
N HIS A 84 1.21 -9.30 -7.93
CA HIS A 84 0.54 -9.16 -9.21
C HIS A 84 -0.71 -8.31 -9.12
N GLY A 85 -1.55 -8.48 -8.09
CA GLY A 85 -2.72 -7.61 -7.87
C GLY A 85 -2.31 -6.14 -7.73
N TYR A 86 -1.30 -5.87 -6.89
CA TYR A 86 -0.77 -4.52 -6.71
C TYR A 86 -0.14 -3.94 -7.98
N GLN A 87 0.63 -4.75 -8.70
CA GLN A 87 1.27 -4.31 -9.95
C GLN A 87 0.24 -4.07 -11.05
N LEU A 88 -0.76 -4.95 -11.20
CA LEU A 88 -1.86 -4.80 -12.16
C LEU A 88 -2.66 -3.54 -11.89
N TYR A 89 -2.93 -3.22 -10.62
CA TYR A 89 -3.61 -1.98 -10.24
C TYR A 89 -2.86 -0.73 -10.70
N ARG A 90 -1.53 -0.68 -10.52
CA ARG A 90 -0.70 0.49 -10.86
C ARG A 90 -0.14 0.51 -12.29
N SER A 91 -0.31 -0.58 -13.03
CA SER A 91 0.27 -0.75 -14.35
C SER A 91 -0.50 0.04 -15.40
N TRP A 92 0.24 0.55 -16.39
CA TRP A 92 -0.32 1.01 -17.65
C TRP A 92 -0.33 -0.11 -18.71
N GLY A 93 0.49 -1.15 -18.53
CA GLY A 93 0.82 -2.15 -19.54
C GLY A 93 1.87 -1.63 -20.53
N SER A 94 2.41 -2.52 -21.35
CA SER A 94 3.34 -2.17 -22.43
C SER A 94 2.65 -2.23 -23.77
N ALA A 95 2.82 -1.21 -24.62
CA ALA A 95 2.30 -1.21 -25.99
C ALA A 95 2.77 -2.44 -26.78
N HIS A 96 4.01 -2.88 -26.58
CA HIS A 96 4.58 -4.09 -27.20
C HIS A 96 3.84 -5.39 -26.81
N SER A 97 3.18 -5.39 -25.66
CA SER A 97 2.38 -6.51 -25.14
C SER A 97 0.87 -6.33 -25.37
N GLY A 98 0.46 -5.35 -26.19
CA GLY A 98 -0.95 -4.99 -26.32
C GLY A 98 -1.53 -4.36 -25.05
N TYR A 99 -0.74 -3.56 -24.34
CA TYR A 99 -1.06 -2.97 -23.04
C TYR A 99 -1.39 -4.01 -21.96
N ARG A 100 -0.65 -5.11 -21.92
CA ARG A 100 -0.81 -6.17 -20.91
C ARG A 100 0.25 -6.09 -19.81
N PHE A 101 -0.06 -6.70 -18.67
CA PHE A 101 0.86 -7.01 -17.58
C PHE A 101 0.70 -8.49 -17.24
N SER A 102 1.79 -9.26 -17.31
CA SER A 102 1.77 -10.72 -17.09
C SER A 102 0.69 -11.45 -17.91
N GLY A 103 0.46 -11.03 -19.15
CA GLY A 103 -0.57 -11.59 -20.04
C GLY A 103 -2.00 -11.09 -19.77
N ILE A 104 -2.26 -10.34 -18.69
CA ILE A 104 -3.57 -9.75 -18.38
C ILE A 104 -3.64 -8.34 -18.97
N GLU A 105 -4.78 -7.96 -19.53
CA GLU A 105 -5.01 -6.58 -19.98
C GLU A 105 -4.88 -5.59 -18.82
N SER A 106 -4.05 -4.57 -19.02
CA SER A 106 -3.92 -3.48 -18.06
C SER A 106 -5.22 -2.70 -17.98
N ARG A 107 -5.66 -2.43 -16.76
CA ARG A 107 -6.86 -1.62 -16.53
C ARG A 107 -6.64 -0.12 -16.77
N LYS A 108 -5.39 0.30 -16.98
CA LYS A 108 -5.06 1.69 -17.34
C LYS A 108 -5.62 2.71 -16.33
N ASN A 109 -5.69 2.33 -15.05
CA ASN A 109 -6.26 3.14 -13.96
C ASN A 109 -5.65 4.54 -13.83
N PHE A 110 -4.46 4.75 -14.39
CA PHE A 110 -3.69 5.98 -14.32
C PHE A 110 -3.39 6.55 -15.71
N LEU A 111 -4.43 6.69 -16.55
CA LEU A 111 -4.35 7.36 -17.86
C LEU A 111 -3.74 8.77 -17.76
N GLY A 112 -4.18 9.57 -16.79
CA GLY A 112 -3.63 10.89 -16.54
C GLY A 112 -2.11 10.88 -16.34
N ASP A 113 -1.59 9.95 -15.53
CA ASP A 113 -0.14 9.81 -15.30
C ASP A 113 0.61 9.41 -16.59
N HIS A 114 0.02 8.52 -17.40
CA HIS A 114 0.61 8.09 -18.67
C HIS A 114 0.68 9.24 -19.67
N ASP A 115 -0.44 9.95 -19.87
CA ASP A 115 -0.55 11.04 -20.84
C ASP A 115 0.29 12.25 -20.42
N TRP A 116 0.32 12.55 -19.12
CA TRP A 116 1.24 13.51 -18.52
C TRP A 116 2.71 13.15 -18.83
N PHE A 117 3.10 11.89 -18.66
CA PHE A 117 4.47 11.48 -18.99
C PHE A 117 4.76 11.60 -20.49
N ARG A 118 3.83 11.16 -21.36
CA ARG A 118 3.96 11.21 -22.82
C ARG A 118 4.04 12.62 -23.38
N SER A 119 3.33 13.56 -22.76
CA SER A 119 3.33 14.98 -23.13
C SER A 119 4.58 15.73 -22.64
N GLY A 120 5.49 15.05 -21.92
CA GLY A 120 6.75 15.64 -21.46
C GLY A 120 6.72 16.10 -20.01
N GLY A 121 5.88 15.51 -19.16
CA GLY A 121 5.82 15.81 -17.72
C GLY A 121 7.16 15.65 -16.97
N LEU A 122 8.07 14.83 -17.50
CA LEU A 122 9.45 14.68 -16.97
C LEU A 122 10.51 15.43 -17.79
N SER A 123 10.10 16.30 -18.70
CA SER A 123 11.00 17.12 -19.52
C SER A 123 11.02 18.56 -19.00
N PRO A 124 12.20 19.16 -18.79
CA PRO A 124 12.29 20.58 -18.45
C PRO A 124 11.54 21.44 -19.48
N GLY A 125 10.72 22.38 -19.01
CA GLY A 125 10.02 23.36 -19.87
C GLY A 125 8.81 22.85 -20.67
N LYS A 126 8.43 21.56 -20.57
CA LYS A 126 7.28 20.98 -21.32
C LYS A 126 6.20 20.39 -20.42
N ARG A 127 6.15 20.77 -19.14
CA ARG A 127 5.23 20.15 -18.17
C ARG A 127 3.82 20.72 -18.34
N PRO A 128 2.85 19.92 -18.82
CA PRO A 128 1.48 20.37 -18.89
C PRO A 128 0.89 20.26 -17.48
N ASN A 129 0.66 21.41 -16.85
CA ASN A 129 0.14 21.56 -15.49
C ASN A 129 1.10 20.95 -14.44
N LEU A 130 1.55 21.74 -13.46
CA LEU A 130 2.50 21.34 -12.40
C LEU A 130 1.86 20.36 -11.39
N GLN A 131 1.25 19.28 -11.89
CA GLN A 131 0.53 18.30 -11.09
C GLN A 131 1.37 17.04 -10.91
N THR A 132 1.38 16.55 -9.68
CA THR A 132 2.00 15.29 -9.32
C THR A 132 1.21 14.10 -9.87
N PRO A 133 1.87 13.06 -10.43
CA PRO A 133 1.19 11.82 -10.82
C PRO A 133 0.42 11.18 -9.67
N LYS A 134 -0.82 10.78 -9.92
CA LYS A 134 -1.70 10.19 -8.89
C LYS A 134 -1.10 8.93 -8.27
N ARG A 135 -0.32 8.14 -9.02
CA ARG A 135 0.35 6.94 -8.48
C ARG A 135 1.36 7.24 -7.39
N ALA A 136 1.81 8.49 -7.21
CA ALA A 136 2.65 8.88 -6.07
C ALA A 136 1.95 8.62 -4.73
N ASN A 137 0.62 8.54 -4.75
CA ASN A 137 -0.16 8.16 -3.59
C ASN A 137 0.12 6.72 -3.10
N LEU A 138 0.63 5.83 -3.96
CA LEU A 138 0.99 4.44 -3.61
C LEU A 138 2.42 4.26 -3.06
N GLY A 139 3.13 5.37 -2.87
CA GLY A 139 4.49 5.41 -2.32
C GLY A 139 5.53 5.68 -3.39
N LEU A 140 6.69 6.18 -2.95
CA LEU A 140 7.84 6.54 -3.79
C LEU A 140 9.00 5.54 -3.57
N PRO A 141 9.95 5.44 -4.52
CA PRO A 141 10.03 6.15 -5.80
C PRO A 141 9.06 5.65 -6.88
N LEU A 142 8.75 6.51 -7.86
CA LEU A 142 7.95 6.19 -9.05
C LEU A 142 8.79 6.19 -10.32
N SER A 143 8.91 5.04 -10.97
CA SER A 143 9.60 4.92 -12.25
C SER A 143 8.68 5.17 -13.44
N PHE A 144 9.17 5.94 -14.40
CA PHE A 144 8.61 6.16 -15.73
C PHE A 144 9.69 5.89 -16.78
N GLY A 145 9.81 4.63 -17.21
CA GLY A 145 10.91 4.19 -18.07
C GLY A 145 12.26 4.34 -17.35
N LYS A 146 13.18 5.11 -17.93
CA LYS A 146 14.51 5.39 -17.34
C LYS A 146 14.53 6.54 -16.33
N LYS A 147 13.41 7.25 -16.16
CA LYS A 147 13.29 8.39 -15.25
C LYS A 147 12.55 7.99 -13.98
N THR A 148 12.83 8.68 -12.87
CA THR A 148 12.21 8.42 -11.57
C THR A 148 11.73 9.73 -10.96
N ILE A 149 10.57 9.69 -10.32
CA ILE A 149 10.07 10.73 -9.42
C ILE A 149 10.30 10.24 -7.99
N ASP A 150 10.88 11.08 -7.14
CA ASP A 150 11.10 10.79 -5.71
C ASP A 150 10.75 11.99 -4.84
N ALA A 151 10.75 11.82 -3.51
CA ALA A 151 10.49 12.91 -2.57
C ALA A 151 11.73 13.82 -2.40
N ALA A 152 11.51 15.14 -2.35
CA ALA A 152 12.55 16.14 -2.05
C ALA A 152 12.77 16.29 -0.53
N ALA A 153 13.11 15.22 0.19
CA ALA A 153 13.23 15.27 1.64
C ALA A 153 14.57 14.72 2.15
N PRO A 154 15.31 15.46 3.02
CA PRO A 154 16.64 15.08 3.47
C PRO A 154 16.68 13.76 4.26
N PHE A 155 15.56 13.34 4.85
CA PHE A 155 15.46 12.10 5.64
C PHE A 155 14.22 11.24 5.37
N ALA A 156 13.34 11.62 4.44
CA ALA A 156 12.03 10.99 4.29
C ALA A 156 11.80 10.41 2.89
N ARG A 157 12.21 9.16 2.68
CA ARG A 157 11.54 8.32 1.69
C ARG A 157 10.11 8.13 2.17
N ARG A 158 9.11 8.66 1.45
CA ARG A 158 7.71 8.40 1.77
C ARG A 158 7.48 6.89 1.72
N ALA A 159 7.27 6.32 2.89
CA ALA A 159 6.95 4.92 2.98
C ALA A 159 5.51 4.69 2.46
N SER A 160 5.32 3.66 1.63
CA SER A 160 4.01 3.31 1.03
C SER A 160 2.92 3.25 2.09
N PRO A 161 1.76 3.92 1.94
CA PRO A 161 0.70 3.92 2.96
C PRO A 161 0.13 2.51 3.16
N ILE A 162 0.35 1.64 2.17
CA ILE A 162 0.05 0.23 2.20
C ILE A 162 1.30 -0.55 2.63
N MET A 163 1.13 -1.42 3.61
CA MET A 163 2.13 -2.40 4.05
C MET A 163 1.58 -3.80 3.82
N PHE A 164 2.36 -4.63 3.13
CA PHE A 164 2.02 -6.03 2.89
C PHE A 164 2.69 -6.97 3.88
N HIS A 165 1.96 -7.99 4.29
CA HIS A 165 2.40 -9.08 5.14
C HIS A 165 1.81 -10.41 4.63
N ILE A 166 2.52 -11.52 4.83
CA ILE A 166 2.00 -12.87 4.60
C ILE A 166 1.88 -13.56 5.95
N ALA A 167 0.64 -13.73 6.40
CA ALA A 167 0.34 -14.45 7.64
C ALA A 167 0.22 -15.96 7.35
N LYS A 168 0.62 -16.81 8.31
CA LYS A 168 0.37 -18.24 8.25
C LYS A 168 -0.67 -18.62 9.30
N VAL A 169 -1.82 -19.13 8.86
CA VAL A 169 -2.97 -19.49 9.71
C VAL A 169 -3.47 -20.87 9.29
N SER A 170 -3.60 -21.79 10.24
CA SER A 170 -4.08 -23.16 10.02
C SER A 170 -3.42 -23.86 8.81
N GLY A 171 -2.09 -23.73 8.73
CA GLY A 171 -1.28 -24.34 7.68
C GLY A 171 -1.36 -23.65 6.31
N LYS A 172 -2.14 -22.58 6.15
CA LYS A 172 -2.27 -21.79 4.91
C LYS A 172 -1.63 -20.41 5.05
N PHE A 173 -1.32 -19.79 3.92
CA PHE A 173 -0.71 -18.47 3.85
C PHE A 173 -1.72 -17.44 3.33
N HIS A 174 -2.00 -16.43 4.14
CA HIS A 174 -2.95 -15.36 3.85
C HIS A 174 -2.22 -14.05 3.63
N PRO A 175 -2.37 -13.44 2.45
CA PRO A 175 -2.00 -12.05 2.23
C PRO A 175 -2.79 -11.10 3.11
N VAL A 176 -2.04 -10.23 3.76
CA VAL A 176 -2.53 -9.17 4.62
C VAL A 176 -2.01 -7.86 4.08
N ALA A 177 -2.90 -6.89 3.93
CA ALA A 177 -2.57 -5.54 3.54
C ALA A 177 -3.07 -4.56 4.60
N THR A 178 -2.13 -3.88 5.24
CA THR A 178 -2.41 -2.82 6.21
C THR A 178 -2.37 -1.47 5.51
N HIS A 179 -3.47 -0.72 5.61
CA HIS A 179 -3.52 0.68 5.25
C HIS A 179 -3.25 1.54 6.48
N LEU A 180 -2.30 2.44 6.37
CA LEU A 180 -1.98 3.43 7.38
C LEU A 180 -2.25 4.82 6.81
N ASP A 181 -3.40 5.42 7.13
CA ASP A 181 -3.84 6.74 6.64
C ASP A 181 -3.15 7.90 7.39
N ASN A 182 -1.83 7.82 7.57
CA ASN A 182 -1.07 8.84 8.28
C ASN A 182 -0.89 10.13 7.47
N ALA A 183 -0.44 11.18 8.16
CA ALA A 183 -0.10 12.44 7.51
C ALA A 183 0.83 12.23 6.32
N TRP A 184 0.53 12.92 5.23
CA TRP A 184 1.35 12.89 4.03
C TRP A 184 2.63 13.69 4.26
N LEU A 185 3.70 12.99 4.66
CA LEU A 185 5.05 13.52 4.94
C LEU A 185 5.04 14.61 6.03
N PRO A 186 5.44 14.30 7.28
CA PRO A 186 5.63 15.32 8.29
C PRO A 186 6.85 16.17 7.92
N GLU A 187 6.78 17.45 8.26
CA GLU A 187 7.73 18.50 7.89
C GLU A 187 7.57 19.01 6.44
N ALA A 188 6.37 19.47 6.12
CA ALA A 188 6.33 20.89 5.75
C ALA A 188 6.83 21.64 6.99
N ASP A 189 7.97 22.33 6.88
CA ASP A 189 8.37 23.35 7.85
C ASP A 189 7.10 24.10 8.29
N GLU A 190 6.79 24.10 9.59
CA GLU A 190 5.54 24.69 10.14
C GLU A 190 5.35 26.15 9.68
N ARG A 191 6.42 26.77 9.17
CA ARG A 191 6.45 28.11 8.59
C ARG A 191 5.85 28.24 7.17
N ALA A 192 5.61 27.16 6.42
CA ALA A 192 5.30 27.26 4.98
C ALA A 192 3.88 26.86 4.57
N GLY A 193 3.13 26.06 5.36
CA GLY A 193 1.77 25.64 5.00
C GLY A 193 1.63 24.97 3.63
N ARG A 194 2.73 24.41 3.09
CA ARG A 194 2.80 23.84 1.74
C ARG A 194 3.25 22.38 1.80
N PRO A 195 2.63 21.48 1.03
CA PRO A 195 3.06 20.09 0.96
C PRO A 195 4.50 19.99 0.42
N PRO A 196 5.28 19.00 0.86
CA PRO A 196 6.65 18.83 0.40
C PRO A 196 6.71 18.57 -1.11
N PRO A 197 7.73 19.09 -1.79
CA PRO A 197 7.86 18.90 -3.21
C PRO A 197 8.33 17.48 -3.57
N LEU A 198 7.98 17.03 -4.76
CA LEU A 198 8.58 15.88 -5.42
C LEU A 198 9.69 16.32 -6.37
N LEU A 199 10.84 15.65 -6.32
CA LEU A 199 11.91 15.82 -7.29
C LEU A 199 11.62 15.00 -8.54
N VAL A 200 11.61 15.69 -9.66
CA VAL A 200 11.61 15.09 -10.99
C VAL A 200 13.04 15.16 -11.50
N THR A 201 13.82 14.10 -11.25
CA THR A 201 15.24 13.97 -11.64
C THR A 201 16.09 15.24 -11.45
N ASP A 202 16.74 15.31 -10.29
CA ASP A 202 17.92 16.10 -9.90
C ASP A 202 17.87 17.64 -10.01
N SER A 203 16.75 18.28 -10.36
CA SER A 203 16.77 19.76 -10.48
C SER A 203 15.45 20.51 -10.30
N GLN A 204 14.29 19.84 -10.25
CA GLN A 204 13.00 20.55 -10.24
C GLN A 204 11.95 19.91 -9.33
N GLU A 205 11.31 20.77 -8.54
CA GLU A 205 10.28 20.47 -7.56
C GLU A 205 8.87 20.52 -8.18
N MET A 206 7.96 19.66 -7.70
CA MET A 206 6.52 19.72 -7.98
C MET A 206 5.71 19.58 -6.70
N PRO A 207 4.62 20.34 -6.51
CA PRO A 207 3.80 20.20 -5.32
C PRO A 207 3.11 18.83 -5.31
N PHE A 208 3.26 18.11 -4.19
CA PHE A 208 2.52 16.88 -3.95
C PHE A 208 1.06 17.19 -3.60
N GLN A 209 0.12 16.46 -4.19
CA GLN A 209 -1.32 16.55 -3.87
C GLN A 209 -1.81 15.19 -3.39
N PRO A 210 -2.09 15.04 -2.07
CA PRO A 210 -2.69 13.83 -1.53
C PRO A 210 -4.03 13.51 -2.20
N ASP A 211 -4.21 12.25 -2.61
CA ASP A 211 -5.45 11.70 -3.15
C ASP A 211 -5.68 10.32 -2.49
N PRO A 212 -6.34 10.27 -1.31
CA PRO A 212 -6.55 9.03 -0.56
C PRO A 212 -7.38 8.00 -1.35
N THR A 213 -8.21 8.48 -2.29
CA THR A 213 -9.03 7.62 -3.14
C THR A 213 -8.18 6.63 -3.95
N VAL A 214 -6.92 6.96 -4.26
CA VAL A 214 -6.01 6.05 -4.95
C VAL A 214 -5.74 4.78 -4.13
N VAL A 215 -5.64 4.89 -2.81
CA VAL A 215 -5.41 3.72 -1.95
C VAL A 215 -6.72 2.97 -1.71
N GLU A 216 -7.80 3.70 -1.44
CA GLU A 216 -9.15 3.12 -1.29
C GLU A 216 -9.55 2.31 -2.53
N ASN A 217 -9.27 2.82 -3.73
CA ASN A 217 -9.58 2.17 -5.00
C ASN A 217 -8.79 0.89 -5.23
N TYR A 218 -7.60 0.75 -4.63
CA TYR A 218 -6.85 -0.49 -4.66
C TYR A 218 -7.54 -1.59 -3.85
N PHE A 219 -8.04 -1.24 -2.66
CA PHE A 219 -8.73 -2.19 -1.77
C PHE A 219 -10.16 -2.48 -2.22
N ASN A 220 -10.90 -1.47 -2.66
CA ASN A 220 -12.29 -1.60 -3.11
C ASN A 220 -12.42 -2.17 -4.53
N GLY A 221 -11.29 -2.32 -5.21
CA GLY A 221 -11.21 -2.88 -6.55
C GLY A 221 -11.99 -2.07 -7.58
N TRP A 222 -11.59 -0.80 -7.79
CA TRP A 222 -12.20 0.09 -8.79
C TRP A 222 -12.40 -0.66 -10.13
N GLN A 223 -13.67 -0.68 -10.55
CA GLN A 223 -14.23 -1.56 -11.59
C GLN A 223 -14.03 -3.06 -11.28
N ARG A 224 -14.92 -3.62 -10.45
CA ARG A 224 -15.11 -5.08 -10.32
C ARG A 224 -15.45 -5.68 -11.68
N THR A 225 -14.47 -6.19 -12.39
CA THR A 225 -14.66 -7.25 -13.40
C THR A 225 -14.16 -8.56 -12.81
N LYS A 226 -14.85 -9.65 -13.18
CA LYS A 226 -14.57 -11.02 -12.71
C LYS A 226 -13.05 -11.26 -12.68
N PRO A 227 -12.50 -11.81 -11.58
CA PRO A 227 -11.14 -12.28 -11.56
C PRO A 227 -10.86 -13.08 -12.84
N THR A 228 -9.81 -12.73 -13.58
CA THR A 228 -9.20 -13.75 -14.43
C THR A 228 -8.76 -14.86 -13.50
N GLU A 229 -8.98 -16.13 -13.86
CA GLU A 229 -8.82 -17.32 -12.99
C GLU A 229 -7.48 -17.40 -12.24
N ARG A 230 -6.48 -16.58 -12.62
CA ARG A 230 -5.14 -16.59 -12.04
C ARG A 230 -4.80 -15.42 -11.12
N TYR A 231 -5.37 -14.22 -11.31
CA TYR A 231 -5.02 -13.02 -10.51
C TYR A 231 -6.20 -12.05 -10.36
N SER A 232 -6.42 -11.55 -9.15
CA SER A 232 -7.43 -10.54 -8.81
C SER A 232 -6.77 -9.29 -8.18
N TYR A 233 -7.56 -8.22 -7.98
CA TYR A 233 -7.20 -7.19 -7.00
C TYR A 233 -7.32 -7.76 -5.58
N PHE A 234 -7.06 -6.97 -4.54
CA PHE A 234 -7.15 -7.46 -3.17
C PHE A 234 -8.59 -7.94 -2.86
N ASP A 235 -8.85 -9.23 -3.10
CA ASP A 235 -10.06 -9.99 -2.81
C ASP A 235 -10.14 -10.50 -1.36
N GLY A 236 -10.26 -9.57 -0.42
CA GLY A 236 -10.28 -9.88 1.01
C GLY A 236 -11.40 -9.16 1.74
N TYR A 237 -11.57 -9.50 3.01
CA TYR A 237 -12.44 -8.75 3.91
C TYR A 237 -11.62 -7.67 4.63
N GLU A 238 -12.31 -6.59 5.00
CA GLU A 238 -11.75 -5.49 5.77
C GLU A 238 -12.09 -5.67 7.25
N ILE A 239 -11.09 -5.43 8.10
CA ILE A 239 -11.28 -5.14 9.51
C ILE A 239 -11.09 -3.64 9.66
N ASP A 240 -12.21 -2.92 9.78
CA ASP A 240 -12.24 -1.48 10.02
C ASP A 240 -11.82 -1.22 11.47
N LEU A 241 -10.76 -0.42 11.64
CA LEU A 241 -10.20 -0.10 12.96
C LEU A 241 -10.90 1.11 13.61
N SER A 242 -11.89 1.72 12.93
CA SER A 242 -12.65 2.88 13.42
C SER A 242 -13.83 2.49 14.31
N VAL A 243 -14.30 1.24 14.22
CA VAL A 243 -15.43 0.75 15.02
C VAL A 243 -14.89 0.27 16.37
N ARG A 244 -15.08 1.10 17.40
CA ARG A 244 -15.05 0.59 18.77
C ARG A 244 -16.10 -0.50 18.85
N GLY A 245 -15.69 -1.74 19.07
CA GLY A 245 -16.57 -2.66 19.75
C GLY A 245 -16.92 -1.99 21.06
N ASP A 246 -18.20 -1.66 21.28
CA ASP A 246 -18.71 -1.43 22.62
C ASP A 246 -18.48 -2.73 23.39
N ALA A 247 -17.29 -2.88 23.95
CA ALA A 247 -16.94 -3.98 24.82
C ALA A 247 -17.81 -3.84 26.08
N ARG A 248 -18.91 -4.59 26.11
CA ARG A 248 -19.64 -4.94 27.32
C ARG A 248 -18.90 -6.05 28.06
#